data_AF-A0A7S3TFX5-F1
#
_entry.id   AF-A0A7S3TFX5-F1
#
_cell.length_a   1.000
_cell.length_b   1.000
_cell.length_c   1.000
_cell.angle_alpha   90.00
_cell.angle_beta   90.00
_cell.angle_gamma   90.00
#
_symmetry.space_group_name_H-M   'P 1'
#
loop_
_entity.id
_entity.type
_entity.pdbx_description
1 polymer ?
#
loop_
_entity_poly.entity_id
_entity_poly.type
_entity_poly.pdbx_seq_one_letter_code
_entity_poly.pdbx_strand_id
1 'polypeptide(L)'
;PLFLRLAWHDAGTYDKNTDKYGPRASMRFSPEADNPSNAGLGRARDLLESVKLAVPTIGYADLYQLAGVVSVAALGGPIIPFRAGRVDAQGPEDCAPPGNLVGPHDSSEDLRRAFNRMGFNDREIVALAGAHSVGMCHMHASGFHGPWTEQPMQFTNDYFQELLHTNFTWDGRQFNNELGTVMMLAADMEMVLDPVFAHWSVAFAGSQSLFFQAFSQSFQKLGELGWTDLYDAPYSLRVPVVITGTVQRAADIIHEMVHRSAVAPTLVRLAWHDAGTYIKAEDKWGPRASMRFEPEANYGANNGLGPARTLMDRVKRAVPELSYSDIWQLAAHVSIEWMGGPKLAYKIGRRDAEGPDECPPDGLLPGGHDHADALRNTFNRMGFDDRAIVSLSGAHTIGRW
;
A
#
# COMPACT_ATOMS: atom_id res chain seq x y z
N PRO A 1 6.28 -7.19 -3.93
CA PRO A 1 7.72 -7.21 -4.27
C PRO A 1 8.05 -7.84 -5.63
N LEU A 2 7.54 -9.04 -5.94
CA LEU A 2 7.86 -9.74 -7.21
C LEU A 2 7.47 -8.93 -8.47
N PHE A 3 6.28 -8.32 -8.51
CA PHE A 3 5.87 -7.48 -9.64
C PHE A 3 6.64 -6.16 -9.74
N LEU A 4 7.09 -5.61 -8.60
CA LEU A 4 7.98 -4.44 -8.59
C LEU A 4 9.30 -4.78 -9.27
N ARG A 5 9.89 -5.95 -8.95
CA ARG A 5 11.07 -6.45 -9.65
C ARG A 5 10.81 -6.68 -11.14
N LEU A 6 9.66 -7.26 -11.52
CA LEU A 6 9.30 -7.44 -12.93
C LEU A 6 9.30 -6.11 -13.69
N ALA A 7 8.61 -5.09 -13.16
CA ALA A 7 8.54 -3.77 -13.77
C ALA A 7 9.93 -3.10 -13.89
N TRP A 8 10.76 -3.21 -12.84
CA TRP A 8 12.15 -2.74 -12.85
C TRP A 8 12.96 -3.42 -13.95
N HIS A 9 12.94 -4.74 -14.02
CA HIS A 9 13.75 -5.49 -14.98
C HIS A 9 13.29 -5.29 -16.43
N ASP A 10 11.98 -5.15 -16.66
CA ASP A 10 11.42 -4.80 -17.97
C ASP A 10 11.94 -3.43 -18.46
N ALA A 11 11.91 -2.42 -17.59
CA ALA A 11 12.38 -1.08 -17.94
C ALA A 11 13.91 -0.93 -17.97
N GLY A 12 14.62 -1.68 -17.12
CA GLY A 12 16.05 -1.52 -16.84
C GLY A 12 16.99 -1.84 -18.01
N THR A 13 16.45 -2.37 -19.10
CA THR A 13 17.21 -2.70 -20.31
C THR A 13 17.40 -1.52 -21.26
N TYR A 14 16.68 -0.42 -21.04
CA TYR A 14 16.65 0.76 -21.92
C TYR A 14 18.04 1.39 -22.15
N ASP A 15 18.22 1.93 -23.35
CA ASP A 15 19.38 2.76 -23.71
C ASP A 15 18.93 4.03 -24.45
N LYS A 16 19.12 5.17 -23.79
CA LYS A 16 18.73 6.49 -24.33
C LYS A 16 19.50 6.91 -25.58
N ASN A 17 20.68 6.33 -25.84
CA ASN A 17 21.50 6.69 -26.99
C ASN A 17 21.00 6.00 -28.27
N THR A 18 20.38 4.83 -28.13
CA THR A 18 19.84 4.05 -29.25
C THR A 18 18.32 4.09 -29.32
N ASP A 19 17.66 4.57 -28.26
CA ASP A 19 16.20 4.57 -28.08
C ASP A 19 15.60 3.16 -28.28
N LYS A 20 16.27 2.17 -27.69
CA LYS A 20 15.90 0.76 -27.76
C LYS A 20 15.68 0.16 -26.38
N TYR A 21 14.93 -0.95 -26.39
CA TYR A 21 14.59 -1.75 -25.23
C TYR A 21 13.74 -0.97 -24.21
N GLY A 22 13.78 -1.35 -22.93
CA GLY A 22 12.99 -0.70 -21.90
C GLY A 22 11.58 -1.27 -21.78
N PRO A 23 10.65 -0.50 -21.19
CA PRO A 23 9.36 -1.00 -20.70
C PRO A 23 8.41 -1.35 -21.85
N ARG A 24 8.65 -2.50 -22.49
CA ARG A 24 7.96 -2.98 -23.70
C ARG A 24 7.51 -4.44 -23.57
N ALA A 25 7.70 -5.06 -22.42
CA ALA A 25 7.42 -6.48 -22.18
C ALA A 25 8.14 -7.43 -23.17
N SER A 26 9.39 -7.10 -23.54
CA SER A 26 10.27 -7.96 -24.35
C SER A 26 10.71 -9.21 -23.58
N MET A 27 10.73 -9.16 -22.25
CA MET A 27 11.02 -10.28 -21.35
C MET A 27 10.00 -11.45 -21.43
N ARG A 28 8.99 -11.36 -22.30
CA ARG A 28 8.14 -12.49 -22.69
C ARG A 28 8.84 -13.45 -23.67
N PHE A 29 9.86 -12.98 -24.35
CA PHE A 29 10.56 -13.72 -25.40
C PHE A 29 12.00 -14.06 -24.97
N SER A 30 12.52 -15.18 -25.48
CA SER A 30 13.95 -15.49 -25.45
C SER A 30 14.69 -14.60 -26.46
N PRO A 31 15.93 -14.17 -26.18
CA PRO A 31 16.79 -14.60 -25.07
C PRO A 31 16.55 -13.86 -23.75
N GLU A 32 15.78 -12.78 -23.71
CA GLU A 32 15.66 -11.94 -22.51
C GLU A 32 14.96 -12.64 -21.35
N ALA A 33 13.93 -13.43 -21.64
CA ALA A 33 13.20 -14.24 -20.66
C ALA A 33 14.12 -15.22 -19.90
N ASP A 34 15.19 -15.68 -20.56
CA ASP A 34 16.13 -16.70 -20.07
C ASP A 34 17.42 -16.10 -19.51
N ASN A 35 17.57 -14.77 -19.56
CA ASN A 35 18.72 -14.09 -18.97
C ASN A 35 18.80 -14.43 -17.46
N PRO A 36 19.96 -14.86 -16.93
CA PRO A 36 20.12 -15.15 -15.50
C PRO A 36 19.63 -14.03 -14.57
N SER A 37 19.81 -12.76 -14.95
CA SER A 37 19.30 -11.62 -14.17
C SER A 37 17.78 -11.62 -14.03
N ASN A 38 17.05 -12.25 -14.95
CA ASN A 38 15.58 -12.36 -14.96
C ASN A 38 15.06 -13.67 -14.33
N ALA A 39 15.95 -14.50 -13.78
CA ALA A 39 15.56 -15.73 -13.12
C ALA A 39 14.50 -15.49 -12.01
N GLY A 40 13.48 -16.35 -11.98
CA GLY A 40 12.32 -16.23 -11.10
C GLY A 40 11.20 -15.30 -11.59
N LEU A 41 11.44 -14.42 -12.57
CA LEU A 41 10.40 -13.51 -13.08
C LEU A 41 9.35 -14.20 -13.97
N GLY A 42 9.59 -15.42 -14.44
CA GLY A 42 8.58 -16.25 -15.10
C GLY A 42 7.30 -16.38 -14.28
N ARG A 43 7.44 -16.62 -12.96
CA ARG A 43 6.29 -16.66 -12.02
C ARG A 43 5.50 -15.36 -12.00
N ALA A 44 6.18 -14.22 -12.11
CA ALA A 44 5.52 -12.91 -12.15
C ALA A 44 4.69 -12.76 -13.43
N ARG A 45 5.25 -13.18 -14.58
CA ARG A 45 4.54 -13.19 -15.86
C ARG A 45 3.33 -14.12 -15.84
N ASP A 46 3.51 -15.35 -15.35
CA ASP A 46 2.43 -16.34 -15.24
C ASP A 46 1.25 -15.84 -14.39
N LEU A 47 1.54 -15.16 -13.27
CA LEU A 47 0.49 -14.58 -12.43
C LEU A 47 -0.28 -13.47 -13.17
N LEU A 48 0.42 -12.65 -13.97
CA LEU A 48 -0.18 -11.58 -14.74
C LEU A 48 -0.96 -12.07 -15.97
N GLU A 49 -0.73 -13.29 -16.46
CA GLU A 49 -1.55 -13.86 -17.53
C GLU A 49 -3.03 -13.92 -17.15
N SER A 50 -3.36 -14.20 -15.89
CA SER A 50 -4.76 -14.17 -15.42
C SER A 50 -5.41 -12.79 -15.57
N VAL A 51 -4.65 -11.72 -15.31
CA VAL A 51 -5.09 -10.33 -15.48
C VAL A 51 -5.20 -9.98 -16.95
N LYS A 52 -4.23 -10.41 -17.76
CA LYS A 52 -4.25 -10.21 -19.22
C LYS A 52 -5.45 -10.91 -19.87
N LEU A 53 -5.80 -12.12 -19.45
CA LEU A 53 -6.99 -12.83 -19.93
C LEU A 53 -8.28 -12.11 -19.53
N ALA A 54 -8.34 -11.55 -18.32
CA ALA A 54 -9.49 -10.78 -17.85
C ALA A 54 -9.62 -9.40 -18.53
N VAL A 55 -8.49 -8.83 -18.98
CA VAL A 55 -8.44 -7.52 -19.65
C VAL A 55 -7.64 -7.66 -20.96
N PRO A 56 -8.18 -8.30 -22.01
CA PRO A 56 -7.41 -8.53 -23.25
C PRO A 56 -6.92 -7.25 -23.93
N THR A 57 -7.56 -6.12 -23.64
CA THR A 57 -7.27 -4.80 -24.20
C THR A 57 -6.03 -4.12 -23.60
N ILE A 58 -5.56 -4.51 -22.41
CA ILE A 58 -4.30 -3.95 -21.87
C ILE A 58 -3.10 -4.65 -22.52
N GLY A 59 -2.12 -3.89 -23.02
CA GLY A 59 -0.85 -4.46 -23.49
C GLY A 59 -0.06 -5.08 -22.34
N TYR A 60 0.81 -6.05 -22.63
CA TYR A 60 1.71 -6.61 -21.62
C TYR A 60 2.67 -5.57 -21.03
N ALA A 61 3.16 -4.64 -21.84
CA ALA A 61 4.05 -3.57 -21.41
C ALA A 61 3.38 -2.67 -20.36
N ASP A 62 2.16 -2.22 -20.64
CA ASP A 62 1.37 -1.45 -19.67
C ASP A 62 1.02 -2.30 -18.44
N LEU A 63 0.71 -3.58 -18.61
CA LEU A 63 0.38 -4.48 -17.51
C LEU A 63 1.56 -4.69 -16.54
N TYR A 64 2.78 -4.84 -17.05
CA TYR A 64 3.97 -5.05 -16.21
C TYR A 64 4.28 -3.79 -15.39
N GLN A 65 4.27 -2.62 -16.03
CA GLN A 65 4.53 -1.35 -15.36
C GLN A 65 3.41 -1.00 -14.36
N LEU A 66 2.15 -1.27 -14.72
CA LEU A 66 1.00 -1.10 -13.82
C LEU A 66 1.12 -2.00 -12.59
N ALA A 67 1.51 -3.26 -12.77
CA ALA A 67 1.70 -4.19 -11.66
C ALA A 67 2.80 -3.72 -10.69
N GLY A 68 3.86 -3.09 -11.20
CA GLY A 68 4.91 -2.45 -10.40
C GLY A 68 4.36 -1.31 -9.54
N VAL A 69 3.69 -0.33 -10.18
CA VAL A 69 3.09 0.83 -9.48
C VAL A 69 2.06 0.39 -8.44
N VAL A 70 1.16 -0.52 -8.81
CA VAL A 70 0.16 -1.08 -7.89
C VAL A 70 0.83 -1.79 -6.73
N SER A 71 1.95 -2.48 -6.96
CA SER A 71 2.68 -3.18 -5.89
C SER A 71 3.40 -2.23 -4.93
N VAL A 72 4.00 -1.15 -5.42
CA VAL A 72 4.65 -0.13 -4.55
C VAL A 72 3.61 0.45 -3.63
N ALA A 73 2.47 0.85 -4.21
CA ALA A 73 1.34 1.23 -3.42
C ALA A 73 1.04 0.07 -2.47
N ALA A 74 0.73 -1.16 -2.95
CA ALA A 74 0.25 -2.34 -2.20
C ALA A 74 1.01 -2.68 -0.90
N LEU A 75 2.25 -2.19 -0.80
CA LEU A 75 3.17 -2.42 0.29
C LEU A 75 3.29 -1.22 1.26
N GLY A 76 2.52 -0.14 1.11
CA GLY A 76 2.65 1.06 1.95
C GLY A 76 3.41 2.23 1.31
N GLY A 77 3.85 2.08 0.06
CA GLY A 77 4.73 3.04 -0.61
C GLY A 77 4.00 4.25 -1.20
N PRO A 78 4.74 5.16 -1.86
CA PRO A 78 4.14 6.33 -2.49
C PRO A 78 3.16 5.94 -3.60
N ILE A 79 2.17 6.81 -3.83
CA ILE A 79 1.40 6.78 -5.07
C ILE A 79 2.31 7.25 -6.20
N ILE A 80 2.39 6.44 -7.25
CA ILE A 80 3.16 6.72 -8.46
C ILE A 80 2.16 7.00 -9.58
N PRO A 81 2.21 8.17 -10.23
CA PRO A 81 1.38 8.42 -11.39
C PRO A 81 1.66 7.40 -12.49
N PHE A 82 0.60 6.91 -13.14
CA PHE A 82 0.70 5.93 -14.21
C PHE A 82 0.12 6.49 -15.49
N ARG A 83 0.93 6.49 -16.54
CA ARG A 83 0.53 6.78 -17.91
C ARG A 83 0.60 5.50 -18.74
N ALA A 84 -0.38 5.30 -19.60
CA ALA A 84 -0.55 4.11 -20.43
C ALA A 84 -0.32 4.44 -21.91
N GLY A 85 -0.33 3.40 -22.75
CA GLY A 85 -0.12 3.53 -24.20
C GLY A 85 1.16 2.89 -24.71
N ARG A 86 1.84 2.07 -23.89
CA ARG A 86 3.04 1.35 -24.33
C ARG A 86 2.69 0.32 -25.40
N VAL A 87 3.53 0.22 -26.42
CA VAL A 87 3.43 -0.82 -27.44
C VAL A 87 4.30 -2.01 -27.05
N ASP A 88 3.65 -3.17 -26.97
CA ASP A 88 4.29 -4.45 -26.69
C ASP A 88 5.40 -4.75 -27.71
N ALA A 89 6.47 -5.36 -27.23
CA ALA A 89 7.45 -6.07 -28.05
C ALA A 89 6.74 -7.14 -28.88
N GLN A 90 7.18 -7.32 -30.13
CA GLN A 90 6.58 -8.23 -31.10
C GLN A 90 7.25 -9.60 -31.11
N GLY A 91 8.53 -9.68 -30.74
CA GLY A 91 9.26 -10.94 -30.74
C GLY A 91 10.68 -10.86 -30.18
N PRO A 92 11.44 -11.96 -30.31
CA PRO A 92 12.85 -12.07 -29.90
C PRO A 92 13.78 -10.95 -30.39
N GLU A 93 13.47 -10.32 -31.51
CA GLU A 93 14.23 -9.22 -32.11
C GLU A 93 14.19 -7.92 -31.27
N ASP A 94 13.16 -7.78 -30.42
CA ASP A 94 13.01 -6.66 -29.50
C ASP A 94 13.70 -6.90 -28.15
N CYS A 95 14.24 -8.10 -27.91
CA CYS A 95 14.94 -8.44 -26.68
C CYS A 95 16.27 -7.68 -26.55
N ALA A 96 16.52 -7.17 -25.34
CA ALA A 96 17.82 -6.59 -25.02
C ALA A 96 18.93 -7.64 -24.99
N PRO A 97 20.16 -7.30 -25.40
CA PRO A 97 21.31 -8.15 -25.17
C PRO A 97 21.55 -8.30 -23.65
N PRO A 98 22.19 -9.40 -23.21
CA PRO A 98 22.55 -9.58 -21.82
C PRO A 98 23.55 -8.50 -21.37
N GLY A 99 23.54 -8.19 -20.07
CA GLY A 99 24.49 -7.23 -19.45
C GLY A 99 23.97 -5.80 -19.29
N ASN A 100 22.73 -5.50 -19.69
CA ASN A 100 22.15 -4.17 -19.47
C ASN A 100 21.67 -3.93 -18.03
N LEU A 101 21.41 -4.98 -17.25
CA LEU A 101 20.97 -4.88 -15.86
C LEU A 101 22.16 -4.88 -14.89
N VAL A 102 22.01 -4.16 -13.78
CA VAL A 102 23.01 -4.12 -12.70
C VAL A 102 23.09 -5.44 -11.93
N GLY A 103 24.28 -5.76 -11.46
CA GLY A 103 24.61 -6.97 -10.70
C GLY A 103 24.74 -6.74 -9.19
N PRO A 104 24.76 -7.83 -8.40
CA PRO A 104 24.84 -7.78 -6.93
C PRO A 104 26.20 -7.35 -6.39
N HIS A 105 27.22 -7.28 -7.25
CA HIS A 105 28.60 -6.91 -6.91
C HIS A 105 29.08 -5.66 -7.66
N ASP A 106 28.17 -4.96 -8.33
CA ASP A 106 28.50 -3.77 -9.10
C ASP A 106 28.97 -2.65 -8.16
N SER A 107 30.05 -1.97 -8.56
CA SER A 107 30.54 -0.77 -7.87
C SER A 107 29.65 0.44 -8.15
N SER A 108 29.80 1.51 -7.38
CA SER A 108 29.15 2.80 -7.65
C SER A 108 29.42 3.34 -9.06
N GLU A 109 30.60 3.07 -9.66
CA GLU A 109 30.89 3.43 -11.06
C GLU A 109 30.09 2.57 -12.06
N ASP A 110 29.94 1.28 -11.79
CA ASP A 110 29.13 0.36 -12.60
C ASP A 110 27.65 0.74 -12.55
N LEU A 111 27.15 1.05 -11.35
CA LEU A 111 25.79 1.55 -11.13
C LEU A 111 25.57 2.86 -11.91
N ARG A 112 26.48 3.84 -11.78
CA ARG A 112 26.40 5.09 -12.56
C ARG A 112 26.40 4.83 -14.06
N ARG A 113 27.27 3.94 -14.55
CA ARG A 113 27.33 3.61 -15.98
C ARG A 113 26.01 3.04 -16.49
N ALA A 114 25.42 2.09 -15.76
CA ALA A 114 24.15 1.46 -16.14
C ALA A 114 22.97 2.45 -16.09
N PHE A 115 22.88 3.25 -15.03
CA PHE A 115 21.77 4.18 -14.84
C PHE A 115 21.88 5.46 -15.68
N ASN A 116 23.10 5.98 -15.91
CA ASN A 116 23.31 7.12 -16.81
C ASN A 116 22.93 6.78 -18.25
N ARG A 117 23.12 5.52 -18.69
CA ARG A 117 22.64 5.01 -19.99
C ARG A 117 21.13 5.15 -20.13
N MET A 118 20.38 4.96 -19.05
CA MET A 118 18.93 5.18 -18.99
C MET A 118 18.54 6.65 -18.73
N GLY A 119 19.50 7.50 -18.36
CA GLY A 119 19.29 8.92 -18.12
C GLY A 119 19.01 9.29 -16.66
N PHE A 120 19.36 8.44 -15.70
CA PHE A 120 19.24 8.73 -14.27
C PHE A 120 20.51 9.35 -13.68
N ASN A 121 20.35 10.24 -12.71
CA ASN A 121 21.43 10.80 -11.91
C ASN A 121 21.58 10.08 -10.56
N ASP A 122 22.65 10.39 -9.81
CA ASP A 122 22.97 9.76 -8.53
C ASP A 122 21.82 9.77 -7.51
N ARG A 123 21.02 10.85 -7.41
CA ARG A 123 19.87 10.90 -6.50
C ARG A 123 18.81 9.88 -6.89
N GLU A 124 18.55 9.74 -8.19
CA GLU A 124 17.54 8.82 -8.71
C GLU A 124 18.01 7.36 -8.59
N ILE A 125 19.31 7.10 -8.76
CA ILE A 125 19.92 5.77 -8.52
C ILE A 125 19.66 5.33 -7.08
N VAL A 126 20.05 6.16 -6.12
CA VAL A 126 19.89 5.87 -4.69
C VAL A 126 18.41 5.76 -4.33
N ALA A 127 17.54 6.60 -4.90
CA ALA A 127 16.10 6.49 -4.69
C ALA A 127 15.60 5.11 -5.15
N LEU A 128 15.93 4.68 -6.37
CA LEU A 128 15.47 3.40 -6.91
C LEU A 128 16.01 2.19 -6.12
N ALA A 129 17.24 2.26 -5.60
CA ALA A 129 17.78 1.24 -4.69
C ALA A 129 16.92 1.03 -3.44
N GLY A 130 16.21 2.08 -2.97
CA GLY A 130 15.26 1.99 -1.86
C GLY A 130 14.09 1.03 -2.09
N ALA A 131 13.85 0.54 -3.31
CA ALA A 131 12.92 -0.58 -3.56
C ALA A 131 13.32 -1.86 -2.82
N HIS A 132 14.59 -2.03 -2.45
CA HIS A 132 15.06 -3.12 -1.61
C HIS A 132 14.49 -3.08 -0.19
N SER A 133 13.74 -2.03 0.21
CA SER A 133 12.93 -2.06 1.44
C SER A 133 11.91 -3.21 1.50
N VAL A 134 11.52 -3.77 0.35
CA VAL A 134 10.54 -4.84 0.24
C VAL A 134 11.06 -6.08 -0.48
N GLY A 135 10.53 -7.23 -0.09
CA GLY A 135 10.88 -8.53 -0.64
C GLY A 135 12.18 -9.07 -0.06
N MET A 136 12.77 -10.00 -0.79
CA MET A 136 13.98 -10.70 -0.38
C MET A 136 14.67 -11.32 -1.58
N CYS A 137 15.96 -11.59 -1.42
CA CYS A 137 16.68 -12.49 -2.31
C CYS A 137 16.29 -13.96 -2.06
N HIS A 138 16.33 -14.75 -3.12
CA HIS A 138 16.10 -16.20 -3.06
C HIS A 138 17.23 -16.95 -3.75
N MET A 139 17.76 -17.98 -3.06
CA MET A 139 18.92 -18.76 -3.54
C MET A 139 18.74 -19.27 -4.97
N HIS A 140 17.55 -19.76 -5.31
CA HIS A 140 17.26 -20.33 -6.63
C HIS A 140 17.11 -19.28 -7.74
N ALA A 141 16.93 -18.01 -7.39
CA ALA A 141 16.71 -16.93 -8.35
C ALA A 141 17.97 -16.09 -8.59
N SER A 142 18.69 -15.72 -7.52
CA SER A 142 19.86 -14.86 -7.62
C SER A 142 21.14 -15.46 -7.05
N GLY A 143 21.05 -16.57 -6.32
CA GLY A 143 22.17 -17.13 -5.55
C GLY A 143 22.36 -16.49 -4.17
N PHE A 144 21.52 -15.53 -3.78
CA PHE A 144 21.52 -14.82 -2.49
C PHE A 144 20.27 -15.13 -1.68
N HIS A 145 20.28 -14.92 -0.37
CA HIS A 145 19.15 -15.28 0.49
C HIS A 145 18.89 -14.26 1.60
N GLY A 146 17.63 -13.85 1.75
CA GLY A 146 17.20 -13.04 2.89
C GLY A 146 16.66 -11.68 2.46
N PRO A 147 15.91 -11.02 3.34
CA PRO A 147 15.38 -9.69 3.12
C PRO A 147 16.43 -8.61 3.44
N TRP A 148 16.24 -7.42 2.89
CA TRP A 148 17.07 -6.26 3.25
C TRP A 148 16.54 -5.49 4.46
N THR A 149 15.36 -5.84 4.97
CA THR A 149 14.74 -5.22 6.14
C THR A 149 14.01 -6.28 6.97
N GLU A 150 13.76 -5.98 8.26
CA GLU A 150 12.96 -6.84 9.14
C GLU A 150 11.47 -6.90 8.75
N GLN A 151 11.01 -5.95 7.92
CA GLN A 151 9.61 -5.83 7.49
C GLN A 151 9.49 -5.90 5.96
N PRO A 152 9.83 -7.04 5.32
CA PRO A 152 9.97 -7.13 3.86
C PRO A 152 8.64 -7.01 3.07
N MET A 153 7.53 -6.78 3.76
CA MET A 153 6.22 -6.53 3.14
C MET A 153 5.73 -5.10 3.35
N GLN A 154 6.59 -4.21 3.85
CA GLN A 154 6.30 -2.80 4.07
C GLN A 154 7.32 -1.93 3.33
N PHE A 155 6.81 -1.04 2.46
CA PHE A 155 7.62 -0.11 1.70
C PHE A 155 7.84 1.14 2.54
N THR A 156 8.99 1.19 3.21
CA THR A 156 9.43 2.25 4.12
C THR A 156 10.83 2.71 3.72
N ASN A 157 11.40 3.67 4.45
CA ASN A 157 12.82 4.02 4.29
C ASN A 157 13.76 3.11 5.12
N ASP A 158 13.28 1.98 5.65
CA ASP A 158 14.07 1.09 6.52
C ASP A 158 15.32 0.54 5.83
N TYR A 159 15.30 0.34 4.50
CA TYR A 159 16.50 -0.03 3.75
C TYR A 159 17.69 0.90 4.02
N PHE A 160 17.45 2.22 4.03
CA PHE A 160 18.50 3.21 4.32
C PHE A 160 18.85 3.24 5.82
N GLN A 161 17.89 2.96 6.71
CA GLN A 161 18.14 2.84 8.15
C GLN A 161 19.10 1.67 8.42
N GLU A 162 18.82 0.51 7.85
CA GLU A 162 19.66 -0.69 7.97
C GLU A 162 21.08 -0.40 7.47
N LEU A 163 21.23 0.15 6.27
CA LEU A 163 22.55 0.47 5.69
C LEU A 163 23.41 1.41 6.57
N LEU A 164 22.79 2.35 7.29
CA LEU A 164 23.51 3.35 8.08
C LEU A 164 23.74 2.94 9.53
N HIS A 165 22.90 2.05 10.07
CA HIS A 165 22.84 1.80 11.51
C HIS A 165 23.05 0.34 11.91
N THR A 166 23.10 -0.57 10.95
CA THR A 166 23.32 -1.99 11.20
C THR A 166 24.76 -2.37 10.87
N ASN A 167 25.40 -3.09 11.80
CA ASN A 167 26.71 -3.68 11.54
C ASN A 167 26.53 -4.93 10.69
N PHE A 168 27.11 -4.90 9.49
CA PHE A 168 27.09 -6.02 8.58
C PHE A 168 28.45 -6.73 8.52
N THR A 169 28.40 -8.06 8.44
CA THR A 169 29.57 -8.90 8.23
C THR A 169 29.46 -9.67 6.92
N TRP A 170 30.56 -9.72 6.17
CA TRP A 170 30.62 -10.46 4.92
C TRP A 170 30.77 -11.95 5.17
N ASP A 171 29.88 -12.77 4.57
CA ASP A 171 29.89 -14.23 4.74
C ASP A 171 30.56 -15.01 3.59
N GLY A 172 31.17 -14.31 2.64
CA GLY A 172 31.70 -14.90 1.40
C GLY A 172 30.79 -14.73 0.18
N ARG A 173 29.53 -14.30 0.39
CA ARG A 173 28.53 -14.12 -0.66
C ARG A 173 27.77 -12.81 -0.49
N GLN A 174 27.32 -12.50 0.72
CA GLN A 174 26.54 -11.33 1.06
C GLN A 174 26.95 -10.78 2.43
N PHE A 175 26.49 -9.58 2.70
CA PHE A 175 26.58 -8.96 4.01
C PHE A 175 25.36 -9.41 4.82
N ASN A 176 25.56 -9.81 6.08
CA ASN A 176 24.46 -10.14 7.01
C ASN A 176 24.65 -9.41 8.34
N ASN A 177 23.52 -9.04 8.96
CA ASN A 177 23.54 -8.55 10.33
C ASN A 177 23.91 -9.68 11.31
N GLU A 178 24.18 -9.34 12.57
CA GLU A 178 24.60 -10.32 13.59
C GLU A 178 23.58 -11.46 13.80
N LEU A 179 22.29 -11.19 13.57
CA LEU A 179 21.21 -12.17 13.73
C LEU A 179 20.97 -13.03 12.49
N GLY A 180 21.56 -12.68 11.33
CA GLY A 180 21.29 -13.32 10.05
C GLY A 180 19.85 -13.10 9.53
N THR A 181 19.14 -12.11 10.06
CA THR A 181 17.75 -11.79 9.68
C THR A 181 17.67 -10.79 8.54
N VAL A 182 18.67 -9.92 8.41
CA VAL A 182 18.78 -8.90 7.37
C VAL A 182 20.10 -9.07 6.61
N MET A 183 20.03 -8.87 5.29
CA MET A 183 21.18 -8.94 4.38
C MET A 183 21.31 -7.72 3.48
N MET A 184 22.53 -7.51 2.97
CA MET A 184 22.84 -6.54 1.92
C MET A 184 23.69 -7.20 0.84
N LEU A 185 23.49 -6.82 -0.42
CA LEU A 185 24.41 -7.15 -1.51
C LEU A 185 25.63 -6.22 -1.45
N ALA A 186 26.71 -6.56 -2.16
CA ALA A 186 27.86 -5.67 -2.23
C ALA A 186 27.49 -4.35 -2.95
N ALA A 187 26.64 -4.40 -3.98
CA ALA A 187 26.09 -3.21 -4.62
C ALA A 187 25.20 -2.36 -3.70
N ASP A 188 24.55 -2.95 -2.69
CA ASP A 188 23.78 -2.18 -1.69
C ASP A 188 24.73 -1.38 -0.79
N MET A 189 25.87 -1.95 -0.42
CA MET A 189 26.87 -1.26 0.41
C MET A 189 27.44 -0.01 -0.27
N GLU A 190 27.48 0.04 -1.60
CA GLU A 190 27.90 1.23 -2.36
C GLU A 190 27.03 2.46 -2.04
N MET A 191 25.78 2.26 -1.59
CA MET A 191 24.88 3.35 -1.21
C MET A 191 25.40 4.17 -0.01
N VAL A 192 26.31 3.61 0.78
CA VAL A 192 26.94 4.29 1.93
C VAL A 192 28.46 4.42 1.81
N LEU A 193 29.10 3.66 0.92
CA LEU A 193 30.55 3.73 0.67
C LEU A 193 30.92 4.85 -0.31
N ASP A 194 30.12 5.09 -1.35
CA ASP A 194 30.35 6.21 -2.26
C ASP A 194 29.89 7.54 -1.61
N PRO A 195 30.73 8.61 -1.61
CA PRO A 195 30.38 9.85 -0.91
C PRO A 195 29.12 10.56 -1.41
N VAL A 196 28.81 10.48 -2.71
CA VAL A 196 27.63 11.15 -3.29
C VAL A 196 26.38 10.31 -3.05
N PHE A 197 26.49 8.98 -3.15
CA PHE A 197 25.38 8.10 -2.78
C PHE A 197 25.08 8.18 -1.29
N ALA A 198 26.11 8.16 -0.44
CA ALA A 198 25.97 8.29 1.01
C ALA A 198 25.24 9.58 1.40
N HIS A 199 25.52 10.70 0.71
CA HIS A 199 24.78 11.94 0.91
C HIS A 199 23.26 11.77 0.74
N TRP A 200 22.82 11.09 -0.32
CA TRP A 200 21.40 10.83 -0.56
C TRP A 200 20.82 9.76 0.36
N SER A 201 21.58 8.70 0.67
CA SER A 201 21.17 7.66 1.62
C SER A 201 20.88 8.24 3.00
N VAL A 202 21.75 9.13 3.50
CA VAL A 202 21.53 9.87 4.75
C VAL A 202 20.28 10.75 4.65
N ALA A 203 20.07 11.44 3.52
CA ALA A 203 18.89 12.28 3.34
C ALA A 203 17.58 11.47 3.32
N PHE A 204 17.57 10.31 2.65
CA PHE A 204 16.39 9.44 2.57
C PHE A 204 16.13 8.66 3.87
N ALA A 205 17.17 8.26 4.60
CA ALA A 205 17.02 7.75 5.97
C ALA A 205 16.40 8.82 6.89
N GLY A 206 16.84 10.07 6.77
CA GLY A 206 16.31 11.18 7.57
C GLY A 206 14.87 11.60 7.25
N SER A 207 14.33 11.21 6.08
CA SER A 207 12.98 11.61 5.66
C SER A 207 12.33 10.61 4.70
N GLN A 208 11.36 9.84 5.21
CA GLN A 208 10.56 8.94 4.39
C GLN A 208 9.76 9.68 3.32
N SER A 209 9.26 10.89 3.60
CA SER A 209 8.53 11.68 2.61
C SER A 209 9.43 12.15 1.46
N LEU A 210 10.67 12.55 1.75
CA LEU A 210 11.66 12.90 0.73
C LEU A 210 12.03 11.70 -0.14
N PHE A 211 12.25 10.54 0.50
CA PHE A 211 12.47 9.27 -0.19
C PHE A 211 11.28 8.94 -1.11
N PHE A 212 10.06 8.96 -0.57
CA PHE A 212 8.84 8.63 -1.31
C PHE A 212 8.62 9.54 -2.51
N GLN A 213 8.89 10.85 -2.37
CA GLN A 213 8.81 11.79 -3.48
C GLN A 213 9.85 11.45 -4.55
N ALA A 214 11.11 11.23 -4.17
CA ALA A 214 12.18 10.90 -5.11
C ALA A 214 11.95 9.55 -5.80
N PHE A 215 11.50 8.54 -5.05
CA PHE A 215 11.17 7.21 -5.56
C PHE A 215 10.01 7.27 -6.55
N SER A 216 8.92 7.96 -6.20
CA SER A 216 7.76 8.12 -7.09
C SER A 216 8.16 8.74 -8.43
N GLN A 217 8.93 9.84 -8.40
CA GLN A 217 9.42 10.50 -9.62
C GLN A 217 10.36 9.60 -10.42
N SER A 218 11.31 8.93 -9.77
CA SER A 218 12.31 8.09 -10.44
C SER A 218 11.70 6.83 -11.04
N PHE A 219 10.77 6.19 -10.32
CA PHE A 219 10.10 4.98 -10.77
C PHE A 219 9.05 5.28 -11.85
N GLN A 220 8.37 6.43 -11.79
CA GLN A 220 7.56 6.91 -12.91
C GLN A 220 8.43 7.11 -14.15
N LYS A 221 9.53 7.86 -14.03
CA LYS A 221 10.49 8.08 -15.13
C LYS A 221 10.98 6.77 -15.73
N LEU A 222 11.32 5.79 -14.88
CA LEU A 222 11.72 4.45 -15.31
C LEU A 222 10.66 3.76 -16.17
N GLY A 223 9.41 3.73 -15.71
CA GLY A 223 8.32 3.11 -16.47
C GLY A 223 7.99 3.84 -17.77
N GLU A 224 8.39 5.09 -17.93
CA GLU A 224 8.14 5.92 -19.12
C GLU A 224 9.33 6.02 -20.08
N LEU A 225 10.45 5.33 -19.82
CA LEU A 225 11.62 5.34 -20.70
C LEU A 225 11.26 4.90 -22.13
N GLY A 226 11.71 5.67 -23.13
CA GLY A 226 11.45 5.42 -24.55
C GLY A 226 10.06 5.80 -25.04
N TRP A 227 9.24 6.47 -24.23
CA TRP A 227 7.87 6.85 -24.59
C TRP A 227 7.60 8.35 -24.41
N THR A 228 7.10 9.01 -25.46
CA THR A 228 6.71 10.44 -25.42
C THR A 228 5.19 10.65 -25.42
N ASP A 229 4.45 9.75 -26.06
CA ASP A 229 3.00 9.91 -26.32
C ASP A 229 2.12 9.06 -25.38
N LEU A 230 2.58 8.84 -24.15
CA LEU A 230 1.74 8.17 -23.14
C LEU A 230 0.56 9.08 -22.78
N TYR A 231 -0.59 8.49 -22.48
CA TYR A 231 -1.73 9.24 -21.98
C TYR A 231 -1.94 8.96 -20.50
N ASP A 232 -2.40 9.98 -19.78
CA ASP A 232 -2.86 9.78 -18.41
C ASP A 232 -3.95 8.72 -18.45
N ALA A 233 -3.73 7.61 -17.74
CA ALA A 233 -4.79 6.64 -17.58
C ALA A 233 -5.95 7.37 -16.87
N PRO A 234 -7.19 7.30 -17.38
CA PRO A 234 -8.34 8.05 -16.84
C PRO A 234 -8.69 7.66 -15.39
N TYR A 235 -7.95 6.72 -14.81
CA TYR A 235 -7.96 6.37 -13.41
C TYR A 235 -6.67 6.87 -12.77
N SER A 236 -6.76 7.94 -11.96
CA SER A 236 -5.77 8.15 -10.90
C SER A 236 -5.77 6.87 -10.09
N LEU A 237 -4.68 6.12 -10.10
CA LEU A 237 -4.43 5.00 -9.20
C LEU A 237 -4.44 5.53 -7.76
N ARG A 238 -5.63 5.78 -7.21
CA ARG A 238 -5.88 5.70 -5.77
C ARG A 238 -5.87 4.21 -5.46
N VAL A 239 -4.70 3.58 -5.59
CA VAL A 239 -4.48 2.29 -4.99
C VAL A 239 -4.51 2.60 -3.49
N PRO A 240 -5.48 2.08 -2.73
CA PRO A 240 -5.61 2.41 -1.33
C PRO A 240 -4.53 1.65 -0.59
N VAL A 241 -3.35 2.25 -0.38
CA VAL A 241 -2.29 1.44 0.22
C VAL A 241 -1.31 2.02 1.23
N VAL A 242 -1.48 3.26 1.68
CA VAL A 242 -0.89 3.67 2.97
C VAL A 242 -1.82 3.29 4.12
N ILE A 243 -2.28 2.04 4.11
CA ILE A 243 -3.42 1.63 4.94
C ILE A 243 -3.11 0.39 5.73
N THR A 244 -2.40 -0.59 5.20
CA THR A 244 -2.29 -1.89 5.85
C THR A 244 -1.49 -1.82 7.17
N GLY A 245 -0.36 -1.09 7.20
CA GLY A 245 0.46 -0.91 8.40
C GLY A 245 -0.18 -0.02 9.48
N THR A 246 -0.71 1.15 9.11
CA THR A 246 -1.40 2.06 10.06
C THR A 246 -2.69 1.46 10.59
N VAL A 247 -3.42 0.71 9.76
CA VAL A 247 -4.59 -0.06 10.19
C VAL A 247 -4.17 -1.15 11.17
N GLN A 248 -3.07 -1.86 10.93
CA GLN A 248 -2.59 -2.86 11.88
C GLN A 248 -2.22 -2.22 13.22
N ARG A 249 -1.48 -1.11 13.22
CA ARG A 249 -1.14 -0.37 14.46
C ARG A 249 -2.39 0.11 15.21
N ALA A 250 -3.36 0.66 14.49
CA ALA A 250 -4.64 1.06 15.08
C ALA A 250 -5.38 -0.15 15.66
N ALA A 251 -5.40 -1.27 14.92
CA ALA A 251 -6.01 -2.52 15.35
C ALA A 251 -5.36 -3.07 16.61
N ASP A 252 -4.03 -3.03 16.72
CA ASP A 252 -3.29 -3.50 17.90
C ASP A 252 -3.60 -2.67 19.14
N ILE A 253 -3.65 -1.34 19.01
CA ILE A 253 -4.04 -0.42 20.10
C ILE A 253 -5.48 -0.72 20.55
N ILE A 254 -6.40 -0.89 19.60
CA ILE A 254 -7.79 -1.19 19.92
C ILE A 254 -7.92 -2.59 20.54
N HIS A 255 -7.17 -3.57 20.02
CA HIS A 255 -7.13 -4.92 20.53
C HIS A 255 -6.68 -4.91 22.00
N GLU A 256 -5.64 -4.15 22.34
CA GLU A 256 -5.22 -3.96 23.73
C GLU A 256 -6.31 -3.31 24.59
N MET A 257 -7.01 -2.29 24.08
CA MET A 257 -8.10 -1.62 24.79
C MET A 257 -9.24 -2.58 25.14
N VAL A 258 -9.67 -3.43 24.20
CA VAL A 258 -10.76 -4.39 24.42
C VAL A 258 -10.36 -5.54 25.35
N HIS A 259 -9.07 -5.89 25.42
CA HIS A 259 -8.56 -6.86 26.40
C HIS A 259 -8.53 -6.30 27.83
N ARG A 260 -8.23 -5.02 27.97
CA ARG A 260 -8.04 -4.37 29.29
C ARG A 260 -9.33 -3.83 29.89
N SER A 261 -10.40 -3.71 29.11
CA SER A 261 -11.64 -3.08 29.55
C SER A 261 -12.87 -3.57 28.79
N ALA A 262 -14.04 -3.51 29.41
CA ALA A 262 -15.31 -3.94 28.82
C ALA A 262 -15.88 -2.89 27.83
N VAL A 263 -15.09 -2.47 26.85
CA VAL A 263 -15.43 -1.40 25.89
C VAL A 263 -15.87 -1.93 24.52
N ALA A 264 -15.60 -3.20 24.21
CA ALA A 264 -15.88 -3.79 22.90
C ALA A 264 -17.33 -3.56 22.41
N PRO A 265 -18.39 -3.80 23.21
CA PRO A 265 -19.77 -3.52 22.76
C PRO A 265 -20.02 -2.04 22.47
N THR A 266 -19.42 -1.14 23.25
CA THR A 266 -19.58 0.31 23.06
C THR A 266 -18.88 0.79 21.80
N LEU A 267 -17.75 0.19 21.41
CA LEU A 267 -17.05 0.51 20.15
C LEU A 267 -17.85 0.04 18.93
N VAL A 268 -18.51 -1.12 19.01
CA VAL A 268 -19.46 -1.57 17.98
C VAL A 268 -20.64 -0.59 17.88
N ARG A 269 -21.20 -0.17 19.03
CA ARG A 269 -22.28 0.82 19.07
C ARG A 269 -21.85 2.17 18.48
N LEU A 270 -20.64 2.66 18.78
CA LEU A 270 -20.12 3.91 18.21
C LEU A 270 -20.10 3.85 16.68
N ALA A 271 -19.56 2.77 16.11
CA ALA A 271 -19.49 2.59 14.67
C ALA A 271 -20.88 2.45 14.02
N TRP A 272 -21.83 1.79 14.70
CA TRP A 272 -23.21 1.68 14.25
C TRP A 272 -23.90 3.04 14.23
N HIS A 273 -23.79 3.83 15.29
CA HIS A 273 -24.43 5.15 15.38
C HIS A 273 -23.87 6.13 14.33
N ASP A 274 -22.57 6.07 14.04
CA ASP A 274 -21.94 6.84 12.97
C ASP A 274 -22.50 6.43 11.59
N ALA A 275 -22.51 5.12 11.29
CA ALA A 275 -22.95 4.62 9.99
C ALA A 275 -24.47 4.69 9.77
N GLY A 276 -25.26 4.57 10.84
CA GLY A 276 -26.72 4.44 10.81
C GLY A 276 -27.47 5.69 10.32
N THR A 277 -26.78 6.82 10.23
CA THR A 277 -27.34 8.10 9.76
C THR A 277 -27.39 8.20 8.23
N TYR A 278 -26.79 7.25 7.50
CA TYR A 278 -26.71 7.29 6.04
C TYR A 278 -28.08 7.32 5.37
N ILE A 279 -28.22 8.18 4.36
CA ILE A 279 -29.39 8.25 3.49
C ILE A 279 -28.93 8.03 2.05
N LYS A 280 -29.24 6.85 1.49
CA LYS A 280 -28.78 6.45 0.15
C LYS A 280 -29.31 7.35 -0.96
N ALA A 281 -30.55 7.82 -0.83
CA ALA A 281 -31.18 8.68 -1.84
C ALA A 281 -30.50 10.05 -1.98
N GLU A 282 -29.83 10.51 -0.92
CA GLU A 282 -29.13 11.80 -0.88
C GLU A 282 -27.61 11.66 -0.98
N ASP A 283 -27.11 10.44 -0.81
CA ASP A 283 -25.68 10.13 -0.61
C ASP A 283 -25.01 10.99 0.47
N LYS A 284 -25.75 11.22 1.56
CA LYS A 284 -25.33 12.06 2.67
C LYS A 284 -25.21 11.27 3.97
N TRP A 285 -24.34 11.82 4.83
CA TRP A 285 -24.07 11.33 6.19
C TRP A 285 -23.48 9.92 6.20
N GLY A 286 -23.81 9.12 7.20
CA GLY A 286 -23.19 7.82 7.39
C GLY A 286 -21.81 7.93 8.03
N PRO A 287 -20.91 6.96 7.79
CA PRO A 287 -19.69 6.82 8.56
C PRO A 287 -18.70 7.92 8.17
N ARG A 288 -18.79 9.05 8.88
CA ARG A 288 -17.99 10.25 8.68
C ARG A 288 -17.44 10.79 9.99
N ALA A 289 -17.68 10.11 11.11
CA ALA A 289 -17.32 10.57 12.44
C ALA A 289 -17.81 12.01 12.73
N SER A 290 -19.01 12.35 12.25
CA SER A 290 -19.65 13.65 12.49
C SER A 290 -20.10 13.82 13.94
N MET A 291 -20.31 12.72 14.68
CA MET A 291 -20.56 12.73 16.13
C MET A 291 -19.41 13.32 16.96
N ARG A 292 -18.30 13.76 16.35
CA ARG A 292 -17.28 14.59 17.02
C ARG A 292 -17.76 16.01 17.26
N PHE A 293 -18.77 16.47 16.53
CA PHE A 293 -19.28 17.83 16.56
C PHE A 293 -20.69 17.91 17.14
N GLU A 294 -21.02 19.05 17.72
CA GLU A 294 -22.41 19.44 17.95
C GLU A 294 -23.03 19.87 16.61
N PRO A 295 -24.34 19.60 16.37
CA PRO A 295 -25.32 19.11 17.35
C PRO A 295 -25.34 17.59 17.56
N GLU A 296 -24.80 16.79 16.65
CA GLU A 296 -24.98 15.32 16.66
C GLU A 296 -24.43 14.62 17.91
N ALA A 297 -23.32 15.15 18.44
CA ALA A 297 -22.73 14.74 19.70
C ALA A 297 -23.71 14.68 20.89
N ASN A 298 -24.79 15.49 20.84
CA ASN A 298 -25.76 15.72 21.90
C ASN A 298 -27.14 15.10 21.60
N TYR A 299 -27.31 14.42 20.46
CA TYR A 299 -28.57 13.73 20.17
C TYR A 299 -28.82 12.61 21.17
N GLY A 300 -30.09 12.46 21.58
CA GLY A 300 -30.47 11.52 22.64
C GLY A 300 -30.08 10.07 22.34
N ALA A 301 -30.12 9.67 21.06
CA ALA A 301 -29.68 8.35 20.62
C ALA A 301 -28.18 8.10 20.90
N ASN A 302 -27.35 9.15 20.90
CA ASN A 302 -25.90 9.06 21.06
C ASN A 302 -25.45 9.16 22.54
N ASN A 303 -26.40 9.20 23.47
CA ASN A 303 -26.13 9.18 24.91
C ASN A 303 -25.26 7.98 25.31
N GLY A 304 -24.19 8.25 26.07
CA GLY A 304 -23.24 7.24 26.54
C GLY A 304 -22.06 6.97 25.59
N LEU A 305 -22.01 7.57 24.39
CA LEU A 305 -20.90 7.37 23.44
C LEU A 305 -19.72 8.33 23.63
N GLY A 306 -19.81 9.29 24.56
CA GLY A 306 -18.71 10.21 24.90
C GLY A 306 -17.40 9.50 25.25
N PRO A 307 -17.40 8.53 26.19
CA PRO A 307 -16.20 7.76 26.53
C PRO A 307 -15.58 7.02 25.34
N ALA A 308 -16.40 6.44 24.45
CA ALA A 308 -15.92 5.74 23.26
C ALA A 308 -15.23 6.69 22.28
N ARG A 309 -15.82 7.89 22.04
CA ARG A 309 -15.18 8.96 21.24
C ARG A 309 -13.82 9.34 21.82
N THR A 310 -13.75 9.57 23.14
CA THR A 310 -12.50 9.88 23.85
C THR A 310 -11.44 8.78 23.72
N LEU A 311 -11.83 7.50 23.72
CA LEU A 311 -10.90 6.38 23.47
C LEU A 311 -10.40 6.41 22.03
N MET A 312 -11.29 6.63 21.06
CA MET A 312 -10.92 6.72 19.65
C MET A 312 -10.07 7.96 19.34
N ASP A 313 -10.19 9.06 20.08
CA ASP A 313 -9.24 10.18 20.03
C ASP A 313 -7.82 9.76 20.43
N ARG A 314 -7.67 8.78 21.34
CA ARG A 314 -6.34 8.24 21.68
C ARG A 314 -5.77 7.45 20.50
N VAL A 315 -6.59 6.63 19.85
CA VAL A 315 -6.19 5.89 18.65
C VAL A 315 -5.84 6.89 17.53
N LYS A 316 -6.69 7.90 17.27
CA LYS A 316 -6.42 8.94 16.27
C LYS A 316 -5.13 9.70 16.53
N ARG A 317 -4.83 10.03 17.78
CA ARG A 317 -3.54 10.65 18.13
C ARG A 317 -2.36 9.73 17.85
N ALA A 318 -2.54 8.42 17.95
CA ALA A 318 -1.50 7.43 17.65
C ALA A 318 -1.37 7.10 16.16
N VAL A 319 -2.44 7.29 15.38
CA VAL A 319 -2.52 7.06 13.93
C VAL A 319 -3.24 8.23 13.23
N PRO A 320 -2.63 9.43 13.18
CA PRO A 320 -3.27 10.63 12.65
C PRO A 320 -3.62 10.53 11.15
N GLU A 321 -3.03 9.57 10.43
CA GLU A 321 -3.23 9.33 9.00
C GLU A 321 -4.58 8.68 8.70
N LEU A 322 -5.13 7.88 9.63
CA LEU A 322 -6.46 7.31 9.46
C LEU A 322 -7.51 8.33 9.81
N SER A 323 -8.57 8.42 9.00
CA SER A 323 -9.75 9.19 9.37
C SER A 323 -10.34 8.66 10.68
N TYR A 324 -10.94 9.54 11.48
CA TYR A 324 -11.71 9.13 12.63
C TYR A 324 -12.75 8.08 12.27
N SER A 325 -13.39 8.23 11.12
CA SER A 325 -14.37 7.26 10.66
C SER A 325 -13.74 5.88 10.36
N ASP A 326 -12.56 5.84 9.72
CA ASP A 326 -11.84 4.57 9.54
C ASP A 326 -11.48 3.94 10.90
N ILE A 327 -11.00 4.74 11.85
CA ILE A 327 -10.70 4.26 13.21
C ILE A 327 -11.93 3.68 13.91
N TRP A 328 -13.08 4.36 13.85
CA TRP A 328 -14.30 3.90 14.52
C TRP A 328 -14.80 2.58 13.91
N GLN A 329 -14.74 2.46 12.59
CA GLN A 329 -15.16 1.25 11.90
C GLN A 329 -14.18 0.10 12.14
N LEU A 330 -12.87 0.37 12.14
CA LEU A 330 -11.85 -0.60 12.52
C LEU A 330 -12.06 -1.09 13.96
N ALA A 331 -12.42 -0.19 14.87
CA ALA A 331 -12.64 -0.54 16.26
C ALA A 331 -13.82 -1.49 16.45
N ALA A 332 -14.89 -1.33 15.68
CA ALA A 332 -15.97 -2.30 15.64
C ALA A 332 -15.53 -3.65 15.08
N HIS A 333 -14.71 -3.69 14.01
CA HIS A 333 -14.22 -4.95 13.44
C HIS A 333 -13.37 -5.73 14.45
N VAL A 334 -12.39 -5.07 15.07
CA VAL A 334 -11.54 -5.66 16.11
C VAL A 334 -12.37 -6.14 17.30
N SER A 335 -13.37 -5.34 17.71
CA SER A 335 -14.26 -5.70 18.83
C SER A 335 -15.14 -6.91 18.53
N ILE A 336 -15.71 -7.00 17.32
CA ILE A 336 -16.53 -8.14 16.89
C ILE A 336 -15.70 -9.41 16.86
N GLU A 337 -14.52 -9.37 16.24
CA GLU A 337 -13.61 -10.52 16.18
C GLU A 337 -13.16 -10.95 17.58
N TRP A 338 -12.81 -10.00 18.44
CA TRP A 338 -12.41 -10.27 19.83
C TRP A 338 -13.53 -10.93 20.66
N MET A 339 -14.79 -10.51 20.47
CA MET A 339 -15.94 -11.11 21.15
C MET A 339 -16.34 -12.49 20.56
N GLY A 340 -15.55 -13.06 19.64
CA GLY A 340 -15.81 -14.35 19.01
C GLY A 340 -16.77 -14.28 17.81
N GLY A 341 -17.05 -13.08 17.30
CA GLY A 341 -17.80 -12.85 16.08
C GLY A 341 -16.98 -13.17 14.82
N PRO A 342 -17.59 -13.05 13.63
CA PRO A 342 -16.91 -13.36 12.37
C PRO A 342 -15.78 -12.36 12.07
N LYS A 343 -14.75 -12.84 11.39
CA LYS A 343 -13.72 -11.97 10.79
C LYS A 343 -14.33 -11.19 9.62
N LEU A 344 -14.30 -9.87 9.71
CA LEU A 344 -14.91 -8.98 8.74
C LEU A 344 -13.86 -8.42 7.78
N ALA A 345 -14.20 -8.34 6.49
CA ALA A 345 -13.36 -7.67 5.52
C ALA A 345 -13.37 -6.16 5.79
N TYR A 346 -12.23 -5.63 6.23
CA TYR A 346 -12.09 -4.21 6.52
C TYR A 346 -11.61 -3.43 5.29
N LYS A 347 -12.35 -2.36 4.97
CA LYS A 347 -12.02 -1.37 3.95
C LYS A 347 -11.89 0.00 4.60
N ILE A 348 -11.23 0.89 3.90
CA ILE A 348 -10.65 2.16 4.36
C ILE A 348 -10.83 3.23 3.29
N GLY A 349 -10.51 4.47 3.65
CA GLY A 349 -10.65 5.63 2.78
C GLY A 349 -11.91 6.43 3.09
N ARG A 350 -12.50 6.25 4.28
CA ARG A 350 -13.62 7.09 4.73
C ARG A 350 -13.12 8.51 4.96
N ARG A 351 -13.96 9.48 4.62
CA ARG A 351 -13.71 10.89 4.86
C ARG A 351 -14.34 11.31 6.18
N ASP A 352 -13.59 12.02 7.00
CA ASP A 352 -14.13 12.65 8.19
C ASP A 352 -15.00 13.86 7.84
N ALA A 353 -16.07 14.05 8.60
CA ALA A 353 -16.79 15.31 8.62
C ALA A 353 -15.85 16.44 9.04
N GLU A 354 -15.94 17.59 8.39
CA GLU A 354 -15.03 18.71 8.64
C GLU A 354 -15.53 19.65 9.74
N GLY A 355 -16.83 19.65 10.03
CA GLY A 355 -17.41 20.47 11.09
C GLY A 355 -18.90 20.23 11.33
N PRO A 356 -19.52 21.03 12.21
CA PRO A 356 -20.93 20.98 12.60
C PRO A 356 -21.94 20.96 11.44
N ASP A 357 -21.64 21.65 10.34
CA ASP A 357 -22.55 21.77 9.18
C ASP A 357 -22.69 20.45 8.41
N GLU A 358 -21.80 19.48 8.66
CA GLU A 358 -21.87 18.14 8.09
C GLU A 358 -22.51 17.12 9.07
N CYS A 359 -23.07 17.58 10.19
CA CYS A 359 -23.86 16.73 11.08
C CYS A 359 -25.23 16.38 10.44
N PRO A 360 -25.67 15.12 10.54
CA PRO A 360 -27.02 14.72 10.14
C PRO A 360 -28.08 15.39 11.01
N PRO A 361 -29.34 15.50 10.53
CA PRO A 361 -30.47 15.82 11.39
C PRO A 361 -30.70 14.73 12.44
N ASP A 362 -31.31 15.09 13.56
CA ASP A 362 -31.72 14.12 14.60
C ASP A 362 -32.85 13.19 14.10
N GLY A 363 -33.04 12.06 14.78
CA GLY A 363 -34.13 11.12 14.50
C GLY A 363 -33.87 10.15 13.33
N LEU A 364 -32.65 10.09 12.81
CA LEU A 364 -32.30 9.10 11.79
C LEU A 364 -32.07 7.71 12.36
N LEU A 365 -31.67 7.57 13.63
CA LEU A 365 -31.45 6.25 14.24
C LEU A 365 -32.76 5.68 14.80
N PRO A 366 -32.93 4.34 14.78
CA PRO A 366 -34.13 3.72 15.32
C PRO A 366 -34.20 3.90 16.85
N GLY A 367 -35.38 4.21 17.35
CA GLY A 367 -35.68 4.33 18.77
C GLY A 367 -35.91 2.97 19.44
N GLY A 368 -35.72 2.90 20.76
CA GLY A 368 -35.95 1.67 21.54
C GLY A 368 -37.41 1.20 21.60
N HIS A 369 -38.36 2.02 21.14
CA HIS A 369 -39.78 1.70 21.06
C HIS A 369 -40.26 1.45 19.63
N ASP A 370 -39.35 1.47 18.65
CA ASP A 370 -39.70 1.33 17.25
C ASP A 370 -40.16 -0.10 16.91
N HIS A 371 -41.15 -0.18 16.02
CA HIS A 371 -41.68 -1.43 15.51
C HIS A 371 -41.12 -1.75 14.12
N ALA A 372 -41.43 -2.93 13.58
CA ALA A 372 -40.86 -3.44 12.33
C ALA A 372 -40.92 -2.44 11.16
N ASP A 373 -42.00 -1.66 11.04
CA ASP A 373 -42.13 -0.68 9.95
C ASP A 373 -41.19 0.53 10.14
N ALA A 374 -40.96 0.98 11.36
CA ALA A 374 -39.98 2.02 11.66
C ALA A 374 -38.54 1.52 11.42
N LEU A 375 -38.26 0.25 11.74
CA LEU A 375 -37.01 -0.40 11.38
C LEU A 375 -36.85 -0.46 9.85
N ARG A 376 -37.87 -0.89 9.10
CA ARG A 376 -37.84 -0.87 7.63
C ARG A 376 -37.59 0.52 7.08
N ASN A 377 -38.26 1.55 7.61
CA ASN A 377 -38.04 2.93 7.18
C ASN A 377 -36.58 3.37 7.38
N THR A 378 -35.95 2.93 8.48
CA THR A 378 -34.55 3.26 8.81
C THR A 378 -33.56 2.50 7.96
N PHE A 379 -33.75 1.20 7.77
CA PHE A 379 -32.77 0.35 7.11
C PHE A 379 -32.97 0.30 5.58
N ASN A 380 -34.19 0.38 5.08
CA ASN A 380 -34.46 0.37 3.63
C ASN A 380 -33.91 1.64 2.97
N ARG A 381 -33.93 2.80 3.64
CA ARG A 381 -33.29 4.03 3.12
C ARG A 381 -31.77 3.91 2.99
N MET A 382 -31.15 2.99 3.73
CA MET A 382 -29.73 2.66 3.60
C MET A 382 -29.49 1.59 2.52
N GLY A 383 -30.55 0.94 2.05
CA GLY A 383 -30.52 -0.11 1.02
C GLY A 383 -30.47 -1.53 1.55
N PHE A 384 -30.83 -1.76 2.83
CA PHE A 384 -30.93 -3.10 3.40
C PHE A 384 -32.30 -3.74 3.10
N ASP A 385 -32.33 -5.07 3.05
CA ASP A 385 -33.55 -5.87 2.99
C ASP A 385 -33.96 -6.41 4.37
N ASP A 386 -35.15 -6.99 4.47
CA ASP A 386 -35.68 -7.55 5.73
C ASP A 386 -34.73 -8.61 6.35
N ARG A 387 -33.99 -9.36 5.54
CA ARG A 387 -33.03 -10.37 6.02
C ARG A 387 -31.84 -9.69 6.71
N ALA A 388 -31.30 -8.64 6.11
CA ALA A 388 -30.21 -7.86 6.69
C ALA A 388 -30.66 -7.15 7.96
N ILE A 389 -31.88 -6.60 7.99
CA ILE A 389 -32.47 -5.99 9.20
C ILE A 389 -32.47 -6.98 10.36
N VAL A 390 -33.03 -8.18 10.16
CA VAL A 390 -33.08 -9.20 11.22
C VAL A 390 -31.69 -9.64 11.66
N SER A 391 -30.75 -9.78 10.71
CA SER A 391 -29.37 -10.17 10.99
C SER A 391 -28.65 -9.13 11.84
N LEU A 392 -28.79 -7.84 11.51
CA LEU A 392 -28.18 -6.73 12.24
C LEU A 392 -28.81 -6.54 13.63
N SER A 393 -30.13 -6.74 13.76
CA SER A 393 -30.80 -6.74 15.07
C SER A 393 -30.27 -7.84 16.01
N GLY A 394 -29.69 -8.92 15.48
CA GLY A 394 -29.00 -9.93 16.28
C GLY A 394 -27.82 -9.38 17.10
N ALA A 395 -27.28 -8.22 16.73
CA ALA A 395 -26.23 -7.53 17.50
C ALA A 395 -26.68 -7.12 18.91
N HIS A 396 -27.98 -7.15 19.24
CA HIS A 396 -28.42 -6.97 20.63
C HIS A 396 -27.89 -8.05 21.60
N THR A 397 -27.28 -9.12 21.10
CA THR A 397 -26.55 -10.10 21.93
C THR A 397 -25.27 -9.55 22.58
N ILE A 398 -24.74 -8.42 22.12
CA ILE A 398 -23.51 -7.81 22.67
C ILE A 398 -23.82 -6.55 23.49
N GLY A 399 -23.33 -6.52 24.74
CA GLY A 399 -23.45 -5.37 25.65
C GLY A 399 -24.71 -5.34 26.52
N ARG A 400 -24.68 -4.52 27.58
CA ARG A 400 -25.87 -4.03 28.28
C ARG A 400 -26.07 -2.58 27.86
N TRP A 401 -27.25 -2.28 27.32
CA TRP A 401 -27.60 -0.97 26.74
C TRP A 401 -27.74 0.11 27.80
#